data_AF-A0A062V5X0-F1
#
_entry.id   AF-A0A062V5X0-F1
#
_cell.length_a   1.000
_cell.length_b   1.000
_cell.length_c   1.000
_cell.angle_alpha   90.00
_cell.angle_beta   90.00
_cell.angle_gamma   90.00
#
_symmetry.space_group_name_H-M   'P 1'
#
loop_
_entity.id
_entity.type
_entity.pdbx_description
1 polymer ?
#
loop_
_entity_poly.entity_id
_entity_poly.type
_entity_poly.pdbx_seq_one_letter_code
_entity_poly.pdbx_strand_id
1 'polypeptide(L)'
;MTDVIVDFDIASSDEDLRLAALIDAFVEKQDAMGQWDAASLELMVRTGFGPAGERLKQLIFQSREAAEAFCNFWMTETGLQVAHFPY
;
A
#
# COMPACT_ATOMS: atom_id res chain seq x y z
N MET A 1 -18.64 -6.12 1.04
CA MET A 1 -17.53 -5.26 1.45
C MET A 1 -16.34 -6.18 1.52
N THR A 2 -15.50 -6.14 0.49
CA THR A 2 -14.38 -7.07 0.33
C THR A 2 -13.13 -6.23 0.44
N ASP A 3 -12.43 -6.32 1.57
CA ASP A 3 -11.17 -5.62 1.74
C ASP A 3 -10.14 -6.19 0.75
N VAL A 4 -9.44 -5.31 0.07
CA VAL A 4 -8.37 -5.65 -0.88
C VAL A 4 -7.05 -5.58 -0.16
N ILE A 5 -6.36 -6.72 -0.04
CA ILE A 5 -5.12 -6.85 0.71
C ILE A 5 -3.96 -6.92 -0.28
N VAL A 6 -3.05 -5.95 -0.25
CA VAL A 6 -1.86 -5.94 -1.10
C VAL A 6 -0.66 -6.33 -0.26
N ASP A 7 0.00 -7.42 -0.62
CA ASP A 7 1.17 -7.91 0.09
C ASP A 7 2.47 -7.29 -0.47
N PHE A 8 3.33 -6.85 0.45
CA PHE A 8 4.66 -6.33 0.21
C PHE A 8 5.67 -7.17 0.97
N ASP A 9 6.61 -7.74 0.23
CA ASP A 9 7.80 -8.37 0.78
C ASP A 9 8.79 -7.26 1.12
N ILE A 10 9.07 -7.08 2.42
CA ILE A 10 9.99 -6.05 2.91
C ILE A 10 11.25 -6.76 3.38
N ALA A 11 12.25 -6.83 2.50
CA ALA A 11 13.50 -7.50 2.79
C ALA A 11 14.42 -6.64 3.70
N SER A 12 14.13 -5.33 3.86
CA SER A 12 14.97 -4.42 4.65
C SER A 12 14.21 -3.24 5.27
N SER A 13 14.76 -2.68 6.36
CA SER A 13 14.20 -1.48 7.00
C SER A 13 14.18 -0.24 6.09
N ASP A 14 15.05 -0.17 5.08
CA ASP A 14 15.03 0.90 4.07
C ASP A 14 13.78 0.81 3.18
N GLU A 15 13.40 -0.40 2.76
CA GLU A 15 12.19 -0.65 1.99
C GLU A 15 10.93 -0.37 2.82
N ASP A 16 10.99 -0.65 4.13
CA ASP A 16 9.92 -0.30 5.07
C ASP A 16 9.63 1.20 5.10
N LEU A 17 10.70 2.00 5.20
CA LEU A 17 10.65 3.46 5.22
C LEU A 17 10.21 4.03 3.87
N ARG A 18 10.69 3.47 2.75
CA ARG A 18 10.23 3.84 1.40
C ARG A 18 8.75 3.54 1.23
N LEU A 19 8.29 2.38 1.67
CA LEU A 19 6.87 2.02 1.59
C LEU A 19 6.02 3.00 2.40
N ALA A 20 6.43 3.32 3.63
CA ALA A 20 5.76 4.33 4.45
C ALA A 20 5.70 5.70 3.74
N ALA A 21 6.84 6.21 3.26
CA ALA A 21 6.91 7.49 2.56
C ALA A 21 6.05 7.53 1.29
N LEU A 22 5.98 6.42 0.55
CA LEU A 22 5.13 6.31 -0.64
C LEU A 22 3.65 6.25 -0.31
N ILE A 23 3.27 5.63 0.81
CA ILE A 23 1.89 5.68 1.32
C ILE A 23 1.51 7.11 1.68
N ASP A 24 2.34 7.82 2.44
CA ASP A 24 2.10 9.22 2.79
C ASP A 24 1.95 10.08 1.53
N ALA A 25 2.89 9.97 0.59
CA ALA A 25 2.84 10.70 -0.68
C ALA A 25 1.60 10.37 -1.53
N PHE A 26 1.14 9.12 -1.50
CA PHE A 26 -0.09 8.72 -2.18
C PHE A 26 -1.32 9.36 -1.54
N VAL A 27 -1.43 9.33 -0.21
CA VAL A 27 -2.53 9.96 0.54
C VAL A 27 -2.56 11.46 0.25
N GLU A 28 -1.41 12.14 0.29
CA GLU A 28 -1.29 13.57 -0.03
C GLU A 28 -1.70 13.88 -1.49
N LYS A 29 -1.30 13.05 -2.46
CA LYS A 29 -1.71 13.24 -3.86
C LYS A 29 -3.22 13.07 -4.04
N GLN A 30 -3.83 12.11 -3.35
CA GLN A 30 -5.26 11.85 -3.46
C GLN A 30 -6.10 12.95 -2.82
N ASP A 31 -5.64 13.49 -1.69
CA ASP A 31 -6.21 14.68 -1.06
C ASP A 31 -6.10 15.90 -2.00
N ALA A 32 -4.91 16.15 -2.56
CA ALA A 32 -4.66 17.27 -3.47
C ALA A 32 -5.46 17.19 -4.78
N MET A 33 -5.72 15.98 -5.30
CA MET A 33 -6.56 15.77 -6.48
C MET A 33 -8.06 15.87 -6.19
N GLY A 34 -8.46 15.91 -4.92
CA GLY A 34 -9.87 15.88 -4.50
C GLY A 34 -10.61 14.64 -4.98
N GLN A 35 -9.87 13.57 -5.32
CA GLN A 35 -10.42 12.33 -5.86
C GLN A 35 -11.14 11.52 -4.78
N TRP A 36 -10.65 11.62 -3.54
CA TRP A 36 -11.29 11.07 -2.36
C TRP A 36 -11.33 12.14 -1.28
N ASP A 37 -12.43 12.17 -0.53
CA ASP A 37 -12.43 12.89 0.75
C ASP A 37 -11.36 12.20 1.62
N ALA A 38 -10.41 12.95 2.20
CA ALA A 38 -9.35 12.35 3.01
C ALA A 38 -9.88 11.48 4.15
N ALA A 39 -11.14 11.70 4.59
CA ALA A 39 -11.82 10.86 5.57
C ALA A 39 -12.41 9.56 4.99
N SER A 40 -12.50 9.42 3.66
CA SER A 40 -13.01 8.24 2.95
C SER A 40 -11.91 7.28 2.49
N LEU A 41 -10.64 7.70 2.47
CA LEU A 41 -9.52 6.79 2.20
C LEU A 41 -9.17 5.99 3.46
N GLU A 42 -9.93 4.94 3.72
CA GLU A 42 -9.64 3.99 4.79
C GLU A 42 -8.57 2.99 4.33
N LEU A 43 -7.32 3.30 4.66
CA LEU A 43 -6.15 2.45 4.45
C LEU A 43 -5.67 1.90 5.79
N MET A 44 -5.57 0.58 5.91
CA MET A 44 -4.99 -0.07 7.07
C MET A 44 -3.68 -0.76 6.69
N VAL A 45 -2.60 -0.41 7.40
CA VAL A 45 -1.28 -1.05 7.22
C VAL A 45 -1.10 -2.10 8.30
N ARG A 46 -0.90 -3.35 7.90
CA ARG A 46 -0.62 -4.47 8.80
C ARG A 46 0.80 -4.95 8.58
N THR A 47 1.63 -4.86 9.61
CA THR A 47 2.98 -5.43 9.59
C THR A 47 2.96 -6.78 10.31
N GLY A 48 3.24 -7.85 9.58
CA GLY A 48 3.47 -9.20 10.09
C GLY A 48 4.96 -9.51 10.19
N PHE A 49 5.33 -10.30 11.18
CA PHE A 49 6.68 -10.84 11.34
C PHE A 49 6.61 -12.36 11.16
N GLY A 50 7.29 -12.88 10.15
CA GLY A 50 7.42 -14.30 9.90
C GLY A 50 8.31 -14.98 10.94
N PRO A 51 8.19 -16.32 11.10
CA PRO A 51 8.99 -17.09 12.06
C PRO A 51 10.50 -17.07 11.77
N ALA A 52 10.90 -16.71 10.53
CA ALA A 52 12.30 -16.55 10.12
C ALA A 52 12.83 -15.11 10.26
N GLY A 53 12.04 -14.18 10.80
CA GLY A 53 12.41 -12.76 10.92
C GLY A 53 12.11 -11.93 9.65
N GLU A 54 11.49 -12.54 8.65
CA GLU A 54 10.98 -11.86 7.46
C GLU A 54 9.87 -10.87 7.85
N ARG A 55 9.93 -9.64 7.34
CA ARG A 55 8.88 -8.64 7.56
C ARG A 55 7.97 -8.61 6.36
N LEU A 56 6.69 -8.88 6.61
CA LEU A 56 5.66 -8.86 5.59
C LEU A 56 4.73 -7.70 5.89
N LYS A 57 4.62 -6.75 4.97
CA LYS A 57 3.68 -5.63 5.10
C LYS A 57 2.48 -5.89 4.21
N GLN A 58 1.29 -5.79 4.78
CA GLN A 58 0.03 -5.90 4.06
C GLN A 58 -0.67 -4.55 4.11
N LEU A 59 -1.02 -4.04 2.94
CA LEU A 59 -1.82 -2.82 2.79
C LEU A 59 -3.25 -3.23 2.50
N ILE A 60 -4.17 -2.87 3.39
CA ILE A 60 -5.57 -3.26 3.33
C ILE A 60 -6.38 -2.04 2.93
N PHE A 61 -6.99 -2.12 1.75
CA PHE A 61 -7.83 -1.08 1.17
C PHE A 61 -9.30 -1.52 1.24
N GLN A 62 -10.19 -0.62 1.62
CA GLN A 62 -11.63 -0.90 1.58
C GLN A 62 -12.25 -0.82 0.16
N SER A 63 -11.53 -0.17 -0.78
CA SER A 63 -11.96 -0.04 -2.18
C SER A 63 -10.92 -0.63 -3.13
N ARG A 64 -11.39 -1.41 -4.10
CA ARG A 64 -10.56 -1.96 -5.18
C ARG A 64 -9.96 -0.85 -6.04
N GLU A 65 -10.71 0.22 -6.31
CA GLU A 65 -10.23 1.37 -7.07
C GLU A 65 -9.03 2.03 -6.37
N ALA A 66 -9.06 2.12 -5.04
CA ALA A 66 -7.95 2.67 -4.27
C ALA A 66 -6.73 1.77 -4.28
N ALA A 67 -6.92 0.45 -4.18
CA ALA A 67 -5.85 -0.52 -4.27
C ALA A 67 -5.20 -0.53 -5.66
N GLU A 68 -5.99 -0.48 -6.74
CA GLU A 68 -5.49 -0.41 -8.12
C GLU A 68 -4.74 0.91 -8.39
N ALA A 69 -5.27 2.04 -7.90
CA ALA A 69 -4.60 3.33 -7.99
C ALA A 69 -3.26 3.33 -7.23
N PHE A 70 -3.21 2.75 -6.03
CA PHE A 70 -1.97 2.62 -5.28
C PHE A 70 -0.97 1.70 -5.99
N CYS A 71 -1.41 0.57 -6.54
CA CYS A 71 -0.52 -0.33 -7.29
C CYS A 71 0.07 0.34 -8.53
N ASN A 72 -0.74 1.10 -9.27
CA ASN A 72 -0.25 1.89 -10.41
C ASN A 72 0.73 2.99 -9.97
N PHE A 73 0.43 3.68 -8.86
CA PHE A 73 1.34 4.68 -8.29
C PHE A 73 2.66 4.04 -7.86
N TRP A 74 2.61 2.94 -7.13
CA TRP A 74 3.76 2.17 -6.69
C TRP A 74 4.62 1.72 -7.87
N MET A 75 4.00 1.16 -8.91
CA MET A 75 4.70 0.74 -10.11
C MET A 75 5.33 1.91 -10.85
N THR A 76 4.68 3.08 -10.85
CA THR A 76 5.23 4.30 -11.47
C THR A 76 6.44 4.84 -10.70
N GLU A 77 6.38 4.86 -9.36
CA GLU A 77 7.45 5.42 -8.53
C GLU A 77 8.63 4.46 -8.34
N THR A 78 8.38 3.15 -8.24
CA THR A 78 9.40 2.14 -7.92
C THR A 78 9.80 1.27 -9.11
N GLY A 79 8.96 1.17 -10.14
CA GLY A 79 9.12 0.21 -11.23
C GLY A 79 8.86 -1.26 -10.84
N LEU A 80 8.46 -1.53 -9.60
CA LEU A 80 8.26 -2.88 -9.07
C LEU A 80 6.78 -3.27 -9.07
N GLN A 81 6.50 -4.55 -9.35
CA GLN A 81 5.17 -5.12 -9.14
C GLN A 81 4.95 -5.44 -7.67
N VAL A 82 3.71 -5.26 -7.22
CA VAL A 82 3.27 -5.71 -5.89
C VAL A 82 3.26 -7.24 -5.83
N ALA A 83 3.64 -7.83 -4.69
CA ALA A 83 3.92 -9.26 -4.59
C ALA A 83 2.65 -10.12 -4.73
N HIS A 84 1.52 -9.62 -4.26
CA HIS A 84 0.25 -10.31 -4.39
C HIS A 84 -0.92 -9.32 -4.34
N PHE A 85 -1.81 -9.41 -5.34
CA PHE A 85 -3.07 -8.68 -5.40
C PHE A 85 -4.20 -9.73 -5.50
N PRO A 86 -5.01 -9.93 -4.45
CA PRO A 86 -6.09 -10.91 -4.46
C PRO A 86 -7.17 -10.44 -5.44
N TYR A 87 -7.58 -11.35 -6.33
CA TYR A 87 -8.59 -11.12 -7.37
C TYR A 87 -10.00 -10.97 -6.81
#